data_AF-A0A068BFY4-F1
#
_entry.id   AF-A0A068BFY4-F1
#
_cell.length_a   1.000
_cell.length_b   1.000
_cell.length_c   1.000
_cell.angle_alpha   90.00
_cell.angle_beta   90.00
_cell.angle_gamma   90.00
#
_symmetry.space_group_name_H-M   'P 1'
#
loop_
_entity.id
_entity.type
_entity.pdbx_description
1 polymer ?
#
loop_
_entity_poly.entity_id
_entity_poly.type
_entity_poly.pdbx_seq_one_letter_code
_entity_poly.pdbx_strand_id
1 'polypeptide(L)'
;LYTYGVSKHCIKINSKNAESFQFHTEDYFGKESLWTGKGIQLADGGWLIPSNDGKAGKEEFYRWIIWKLAAMECAFPKEFANRCLSPERVLLQLKYRYDTEIDRSRRSAIKKIMERDDTAAKTLVLCVSDIISLSANISETSSNKTSSADTQKVAIIELTDGWYAVKAQLDPPLLAVLKNGRLTVGQKIILHGAELVGSPDACTPLEAPESLMLK
;
A
#
# COMPACT_ATOMS: atom_id res chain seq x y z
N LEU A 1 -6.34 21.59 -9.82
CA LEU A 1 -6.85 20.26 -9.42
C LEU A 1 -8.37 20.23 -9.45
N TYR A 2 -9.05 21.03 -8.63
CA TYR A 2 -10.52 21.09 -8.61
C TYR A 2 -11.17 21.48 -9.93
N THR A 3 -10.50 22.32 -10.72
CA THR A 3 -10.93 22.70 -12.08
C THR A 3 -11.05 21.51 -13.04
N TYR A 4 -10.36 20.40 -12.76
CA TYR A 4 -10.42 19.17 -13.54
C TYR A 4 -11.37 18.12 -12.93
N GLY A 5 -12.02 18.42 -11.79
CA GLY A 5 -12.95 17.50 -11.13
C GLY A 5 -12.31 16.53 -10.13
N VAL A 6 -11.06 16.74 -9.73
CA VAL A 6 -10.42 15.91 -8.68
C VAL A 6 -11.12 16.15 -7.34
N SER A 7 -11.69 15.10 -6.74
CA SER A 7 -12.41 15.18 -5.46
C SER A 7 -11.49 15.59 -4.30
N LYS A 8 -12.03 16.36 -3.35
CA LYS A 8 -11.33 16.71 -2.10
C LYS A 8 -10.97 15.47 -1.27
N HIS A 9 -11.80 14.43 -1.34
CA HIS A 9 -11.54 13.16 -0.66
C HIS A 9 -10.34 12.46 -1.27
N CYS A 10 -10.23 12.44 -2.60
CA CYS A 10 -9.12 11.84 -3.34
C CYS A 10 -7.76 12.43 -2.95
N ILE A 11 -7.66 13.75 -2.82
CA ILE A 11 -6.39 14.44 -2.51
C ILE A 11 -5.86 14.07 -1.11
N LYS A 12 -6.75 13.71 -0.18
CA LYS A 12 -6.36 13.34 1.18
C LYS A 12 -5.89 11.88 1.29
N ILE A 13 -6.04 11.09 0.23
CA ILE A 13 -5.63 9.69 0.22
C ILE A 13 -4.11 9.60 0.12
N ASN A 14 -3.54 8.79 0.99
CA ASN A 14 -2.14 8.40 1.03
C ASN A 14 -2.02 6.89 1.16
N SER A 15 -0.80 6.39 1.14
CA SER A 15 -0.51 4.96 1.22
C SER A 15 -1.04 4.30 2.50
N LYS A 16 -1.20 5.01 3.62
CA LYS A 16 -1.67 4.46 4.90
C LYS A 16 -3.19 4.46 5.02
N ASN A 17 -3.83 5.58 4.70
CA ASN A 17 -5.27 5.74 4.87
C ASN A 17 -6.12 5.19 3.71
N ALA A 18 -5.47 4.76 2.62
CA ALA A 18 -6.19 4.15 1.49
C ALA A 18 -6.92 2.86 1.88
N GLU A 19 -6.45 2.15 2.91
CA GLU A 19 -7.08 0.96 3.48
C GLU A 19 -8.42 1.26 4.16
N SER A 20 -8.49 2.37 4.89
CA SER A 20 -9.70 2.81 5.59
C SER A 20 -10.60 3.71 4.73
N PHE A 21 -10.28 3.87 3.44
CA PHE A 21 -11.06 4.69 2.55
C PHE A 21 -12.44 4.06 2.29
N GLN A 22 -13.47 4.88 2.41
CA GLN A 22 -14.85 4.48 2.18
C GLN A 22 -15.51 5.40 1.16
N PHE A 23 -16.20 4.81 0.20
CA PHE A 23 -17.00 5.54 -0.77
C PHE A 23 -18.33 5.95 -0.14
N HIS A 24 -18.72 7.22 -0.30
CA HIS A 24 -20.10 7.63 -0.09
C HIS A 24 -20.89 7.30 -1.34
N THR A 25 -21.81 6.35 -1.23
CA THR A 25 -22.57 5.87 -2.39
C THR A 25 -23.41 6.96 -3.06
N GLU A 26 -23.88 7.94 -2.29
CA GLU A 26 -24.59 9.13 -2.80
C GLU A 26 -23.80 9.91 -3.84
N ASP A 27 -22.47 10.00 -3.68
CA ASP A 27 -21.61 10.82 -4.56
C ASP A 27 -21.45 10.21 -5.96
N TYR A 28 -21.67 8.89 -6.10
CA TYR A 28 -21.42 8.15 -7.34
C TYR A 28 -22.69 7.64 -8.01
N PHE A 29 -23.72 7.30 -7.24
CA PHE A 29 -24.94 6.67 -7.75
C PHE A 29 -26.20 7.52 -7.55
N GLY A 30 -26.12 8.60 -6.76
CA GLY A 30 -27.25 9.44 -6.43
C GLY A 30 -28.14 8.86 -5.31
N LYS A 31 -29.07 9.68 -4.80
CA LYS A 31 -29.91 9.34 -3.64
C LYS A 31 -30.98 8.29 -3.94
N GLU A 32 -31.41 8.18 -5.19
CA GLU A 32 -32.49 7.28 -5.61
C GLU A 32 -32.10 5.80 -5.48
N SER A 33 -30.85 5.46 -5.76
CA SER A 33 -30.32 4.09 -5.64
C SER A 33 -30.27 3.57 -4.20
N LEU A 34 -30.16 4.45 -3.21
CA LEU A 34 -30.09 4.08 -1.79
C LEU A 34 -31.45 3.67 -1.20
N TRP A 35 -32.53 4.27 -1.70
CA TRP A 35 -33.87 4.06 -1.15
C TRP A 35 -34.50 2.72 -1.56
N THR A 36 -33.94 2.03 -2.56
CA THR A 36 -34.46 0.75 -3.03
C THR A 36 -34.13 -0.43 -2.12
N GLY A 37 -33.19 -0.27 -1.16
CA GLY A 37 -32.81 -1.29 -0.18
C GLY A 37 -32.19 -2.57 -0.77
N LYS A 38 -32.05 -2.68 -2.10
CA LYS A 38 -31.57 -3.87 -2.80
C LYS A 38 -30.05 -3.88 -3.05
N GLY A 39 -29.35 -2.79 -2.72
CA GLY A 39 -27.95 -2.59 -3.10
C GLY A 39 -27.80 -2.15 -4.56
N ILE A 40 -26.57 -1.87 -4.97
CA ILE A 40 -26.25 -1.32 -6.29
C ILE A 40 -25.50 -2.37 -7.10
N GLN A 41 -26.07 -2.78 -8.24
CA GLN A 41 -25.37 -3.72 -9.11
C GLN A 41 -24.25 -2.99 -9.88
N LEU A 42 -23.04 -3.52 -9.79
CA LEU A 42 -21.85 -3.03 -10.48
C LEU A 42 -21.59 -3.83 -11.77
N ALA A 43 -20.71 -3.31 -12.64
CA ALA A 43 -20.50 -3.76 -14.02
C ALA A 43 -20.31 -5.29 -14.20
N ASP A 44 -19.60 -5.97 -13.30
CA ASP A 44 -19.35 -7.42 -13.37
C ASP A 44 -20.50 -8.28 -12.78
N GLY A 45 -21.65 -7.66 -12.50
CA GLY A 45 -22.81 -8.32 -11.90
C GLY A 45 -22.76 -8.45 -10.37
N GLY A 46 -21.65 -8.01 -9.75
CA GLY A 46 -21.51 -7.95 -8.29
C GLY A 46 -22.41 -6.88 -7.67
N TRP A 47 -22.87 -7.11 -6.44
CA TRP A 47 -23.72 -6.16 -5.71
C TRP A 47 -22.90 -5.41 -4.66
N LEU A 48 -22.91 -4.08 -4.75
CA LEU A 48 -22.40 -3.20 -3.72
C LEU A 48 -23.51 -2.92 -2.71
N ILE A 49 -23.34 -3.42 -1.50
CA ILE A 49 -24.26 -3.19 -0.39
C ILE A 49 -23.62 -2.15 0.52
N PRO A 50 -24.13 -0.91 0.57
CA PRO A 50 -23.63 0.08 1.51
C PRO A 50 -23.99 -0.30 2.95
N SER A 51 -23.13 0.10 3.88
CA SER A 51 -23.41 0.15 5.31
C SER A 51 -24.59 1.09 5.60
N ASN A 52 -25.14 0.99 6.83
CA ASN A 52 -26.27 1.81 7.27
C ASN A 52 -26.01 3.33 7.17
N ASP A 53 -24.75 3.76 7.16
CA ASP A 53 -24.32 5.15 6.97
C ASP A 53 -24.09 5.53 5.48
N GLY A 54 -24.50 4.67 4.54
CA GLY A 54 -24.39 4.91 3.10
C GLY A 54 -22.98 4.67 2.52
N LYS A 55 -22.08 4.06 3.30
CA LYS A 55 -20.66 3.90 2.92
C LYS A 55 -20.31 2.48 2.48
N ALA A 56 -19.27 2.34 1.66
CA ALA A 56 -18.71 1.04 1.29
C ALA A 56 -17.18 1.04 1.19
N GLY A 57 -16.53 -0.03 1.67
CA GLY A 57 -15.07 -0.26 1.64
C GLY A 57 -14.69 -1.61 2.24
N LYS A 58 -13.45 -2.08 2.03
CA LYS A 58 -12.86 -3.28 2.66
C LYS A 58 -11.35 -3.07 2.83
N GLU A 59 -10.73 -3.72 3.81
CA GLU A 59 -9.45 -3.27 4.37
C GLU A 59 -8.22 -3.61 3.49
N GLU A 60 -7.82 -4.87 3.27
CA GLU A 60 -6.45 -5.09 2.75
C GLU A 60 -6.29 -4.99 1.22
N PHE A 61 -7.19 -5.60 0.44
CA PHE A 61 -7.03 -5.63 -1.04
C PHE A 61 -7.30 -4.29 -1.71
N TYR A 62 -8.01 -3.40 -1.01
CA TYR A 62 -8.39 -2.08 -1.49
C TYR A 62 -7.23 -1.09 -1.40
N ARG A 63 -6.37 -1.19 -0.38
CA ARG A 63 -5.33 -0.20 -0.07
C ARG A 63 -4.53 0.24 -1.30
N TRP A 64 -3.94 -0.72 -2.02
CA TRP A 64 -3.10 -0.43 -3.18
C TRP A 64 -3.88 0.06 -4.40
N ILE A 65 -5.09 -0.45 -4.60
CA ILE A 65 -5.95 -0.06 -5.73
C ILE A 65 -6.41 1.39 -5.54
N ILE A 66 -6.89 1.71 -4.34
CA ILE A 66 -7.33 3.05 -3.96
C ILE A 66 -6.18 4.04 -4.03
N TRP A 67 -5.03 3.72 -3.41
CA TRP A 67 -3.87 4.62 -3.44
C TRP A 67 -3.39 4.89 -4.87
N LYS A 68 -3.32 3.85 -5.71
CA LYS A 68 -2.96 3.99 -7.12
C LYS A 68 -3.95 4.89 -7.87
N LEU A 69 -5.25 4.60 -7.77
CA LEU A 69 -6.28 5.36 -8.51
C LEU A 69 -6.30 6.82 -8.06
N ALA A 70 -6.21 7.07 -6.75
CA ALA A 70 -6.15 8.42 -6.21
C ALA A 70 -4.91 9.18 -6.68
N ALA A 71 -3.74 8.52 -6.68
CA ALA A 71 -2.51 9.09 -7.18
C ALA A 71 -2.58 9.41 -8.69
N MET A 72 -3.21 8.55 -9.50
CA MET A 72 -3.41 8.80 -10.93
C MET A 72 -4.24 10.05 -11.19
N GLU A 73 -5.36 10.24 -10.47
CA GLU A 73 -6.18 11.45 -10.62
C GLU A 73 -5.45 12.71 -10.18
N CYS A 74 -4.66 12.64 -9.11
CA CYS A 74 -3.91 13.78 -8.60
C CYS A 74 -2.72 14.15 -9.49
N ALA A 75 -2.01 13.14 -10.02
CA ALA A 75 -0.80 13.35 -10.83
C ALA A 75 -1.12 13.74 -12.28
N PHE A 76 -2.17 13.17 -12.88
CA PHE A 76 -2.59 13.48 -14.25
C PHE A 76 -4.09 13.83 -14.34
N PRO A 77 -4.50 14.97 -13.75
CA PRO A 77 -5.91 15.34 -13.66
C PRO A 77 -6.62 15.48 -15.01
N LYS A 78 -5.89 15.91 -16.06
CA LYS A 78 -6.48 16.09 -17.40
C LYS A 78 -6.96 14.79 -18.03
N GLU A 79 -6.29 13.68 -17.73
CA GLU A 79 -6.58 12.37 -18.33
C GLU A 79 -7.54 11.54 -17.48
N PHE A 80 -7.35 11.61 -16.15
CA PHE A 80 -7.92 10.63 -15.22
C PHE A 80 -8.92 11.19 -14.20
N ALA A 81 -9.02 12.51 -14.03
CA ALA A 81 -9.88 13.08 -12.98
C ALA A 81 -11.33 12.61 -13.12
N ASN A 82 -11.92 12.17 -12.00
CA ASN A 82 -13.28 11.66 -11.90
C ASN A 82 -13.58 10.43 -12.79
N ARG A 83 -12.55 9.69 -13.22
CA ARG A 83 -12.67 8.49 -14.07
C ARG A 83 -12.02 7.25 -13.47
N CYS A 84 -11.14 7.44 -12.49
CA CYS A 84 -10.32 6.38 -11.93
C CYS A 84 -10.86 5.91 -10.57
N LEU A 85 -11.02 6.80 -9.60
CA LEU A 85 -11.43 6.47 -8.24
C LEU A 85 -12.96 6.37 -8.16
N SER A 86 -13.52 5.26 -8.65
CA SER A 86 -14.94 4.92 -8.51
C SER A 86 -15.14 3.50 -7.97
N PRO A 87 -16.26 3.20 -7.29
CA PRO A 87 -16.55 1.86 -6.78
C PRO A 87 -16.50 0.79 -7.87
N GLU A 88 -17.00 1.10 -9.07
CA GLU A 88 -16.94 0.21 -10.23
C GLU A 88 -15.50 -0.13 -10.62
N ARG A 89 -14.63 0.89 -10.77
CA ARG A 89 -13.22 0.68 -11.14
C ARG A 89 -12.45 -0.09 -10.09
N VAL A 90 -12.79 0.09 -8.82
CA VAL A 90 -12.20 -0.66 -7.72
C VAL A 90 -12.65 -2.12 -7.79
N LEU A 91 -13.95 -2.39 -7.97
CA LEU A 91 -14.47 -3.76 -8.10
C LEU A 91 -13.85 -4.49 -9.31
N LEU A 92 -13.81 -3.84 -10.48
CA LEU A 92 -13.20 -4.40 -11.68
C LEU A 92 -11.74 -4.81 -11.43
N GLN A 93 -10.98 -4.01 -10.67
CA GLN A 93 -9.60 -4.34 -10.35
C GLN A 93 -9.45 -5.43 -9.29
N LEU A 94 -10.39 -5.53 -8.34
CA LEU A 94 -10.44 -6.64 -7.40
C LEU A 94 -10.73 -7.95 -8.12
N LYS A 95 -11.69 -7.94 -9.06
CA LYS A 95 -11.93 -9.09 -9.94
C LYS A 95 -10.68 -9.43 -10.74
N TYR A 96 -10.03 -8.45 -11.36
CA TYR A 96 -8.78 -8.67 -12.09
C TYR A 96 -7.70 -9.32 -11.22
N ARG A 97 -7.57 -8.88 -9.96
CA ARG A 97 -6.63 -9.50 -9.01
C ARG A 97 -7.00 -10.95 -8.72
N TYR A 98 -8.27 -11.22 -8.47
CA TYR A 98 -8.77 -12.58 -8.28
C TYR A 98 -8.47 -13.46 -9.49
N ASP A 99 -8.86 -13.05 -10.69
CA ASP A 99 -8.64 -13.80 -11.93
C ASP A 99 -7.14 -14.06 -12.19
N THR A 100 -6.28 -13.10 -11.83
CA THR A 100 -4.83 -13.22 -12.05
C THR A 100 -4.17 -14.13 -11.02
N GLU A 101 -4.48 -13.92 -9.75
CA GLU A 101 -3.78 -14.58 -8.65
C GLU A 101 -4.36 -15.95 -8.31
N ILE A 102 -5.69 -16.08 -8.36
CA ILE A 102 -6.40 -17.30 -8.01
C ILE A 102 -6.61 -18.17 -9.26
N ASP A 103 -7.33 -17.68 -10.27
CA ASP A 103 -7.67 -18.52 -11.44
C ASP A 103 -6.45 -18.85 -12.30
N ARG A 104 -5.55 -17.89 -12.48
CA ARG A 104 -4.33 -18.06 -13.30
C ARG A 104 -3.09 -18.39 -12.49
N SER A 105 -3.19 -18.45 -11.16
CA SER A 105 -2.08 -18.74 -10.24
C SER A 105 -0.83 -17.88 -10.46
N ARG A 106 -1.01 -16.62 -10.93
CA ARG A 106 0.10 -15.69 -11.18
C ARG A 106 0.39 -14.88 -9.93
N ARG A 107 1.43 -15.29 -9.21
CA ARG A 107 1.88 -14.67 -7.96
C ARG A 107 2.78 -13.46 -8.22
N SER A 108 2.61 -12.45 -7.37
CA SER A 108 3.44 -11.24 -7.37
C SER A 108 4.88 -11.53 -6.92
N ALA A 109 5.78 -10.55 -7.06
CA ALA A 109 7.18 -10.72 -6.71
C ALA A 109 7.35 -10.98 -5.21
N ILE A 110 6.74 -10.14 -4.36
CA ILE A 110 6.79 -10.30 -2.91
C ILE A 110 6.18 -11.64 -2.49
N LYS A 111 5.04 -12.03 -3.07
CA LYS A 111 4.38 -13.30 -2.74
C LYS A 111 5.28 -14.51 -3.02
N LYS A 112 5.91 -14.56 -4.19
CA LYS A 112 6.86 -15.64 -4.53
C LYS A 112 8.05 -15.69 -3.59
N ILE A 113 8.58 -14.53 -3.20
CA ILE A 113 9.73 -14.42 -2.30
C ILE A 113 9.37 -14.90 -0.88
N MET A 114 8.21 -14.49 -0.36
CA MET A 114 7.77 -14.86 1.00
C MET A 114 7.33 -16.32 1.12
N GLU A 115 6.75 -16.87 0.05
CA GLU A 115 6.42 -18.29 -0.06
C GLU A 115 7.65 -19.17 -0.36
N ARG A 116 8.86 -18.57 -0.43
CA ARG A 116 10.14 -19.25 -0.69
C ARG A 116 10.26 -19.94 -2.05
N ASP A 117 9.41 -19.56 -3.00
CA ASP A 117 9.41 -20.06 -4.38
C ASP A 117 10.30 -19.23 -5.33
N ASP A 118 10.74 -18.05 -4.89
CA ASP A 118 11.75 -17.25 -5.59
C ASP A 118 12.69 -16.54 -4.61
N THR A 119 13.86 -16.11 -5.08
CA THR A 119 14.87 -15.43 -4.27
C THR A 119 14.69 -13.91 -4.28
N ALA A 120 14.88 -13.30 -3.11
CA ALA A 120 14.97 -11.85 -2.94
C ALA A 120 16.20 -11.22 -3.63
N ALA A 121 17.23 -12.02 -3.93
CA ALA A 121 18.49 -11.53 -4.46
C ALA A 121 18.41 -11.00 -5.90
N LYS A 122 17.31 -11.30 -6.61
CA LYS A 122 17.05 -10.80 -7.96
C LYS A 122 16.86 -9.28 -7.96
N THR A 123 16.86 -8.71 -9.16
CA THR A 123 16.48 -7.31 -9.34
C THR A 123 14.98 -7.14 -9.07
N LEU A 124 14.61 -6.28 -8.13
CA LEU A 124 13.23 -5.96 -7.81
C LEU A 124 12.98 -4.46 -7.97
N VAL A 125 11.77 -4.11 -8.39
CA VAL A 125 11.29 -2.73 -8.41
C VAL A 125 10.16 -2.62 -7.40
N LEU A 126 10.41 -1.95 -6.29
CA LEU A 126 9.45 -1.79 -5.21
C LEU A 126 9.14 -0.31 -4.98
N CYS A 127 7.96 -0.02 -4.46
CA CYS A 127 7.52 1.33 -4.10
C CYS A 127 7.56 1.48 -2.58
N VAL A 128 8.05 2.61 -2.08
CA VAL A 128 8.00 2.92 -0.64
C VAL A 128 6.55 3.24 -0.26
N SER A 129 5.90 2.37 0.53
CA SER A 129 4.54 2.60 1.01
C SER A 129 4.52 3.28 2.37
N ASP A 130 5.50 3.04 3.23
CA ASP A 130 5.53 3.68 4.54
C ASP A 130 6.93 3.82 5.12
N ILE A 131 7.09 4.71 6.09
CA ILE A 131 8.28 4.89 6.89
C ILE A 131 7.88 4.61 8.35
N ILE A 132 8.27 3.44 8.87
CA ILE A 132 7.77 2.91 10.15
C ILE A 132 8.61 3.42 11.32
N SER A 133 9.94 3.29 11.24
CA SER A 133 10.83 3.71 12.31
C SER A 133 11.99 4.54 11.77
N LEU A 134 12.05 5.81 12.20
CA LEU A 134 13.29 6.57 12.25
C LEU A 134 13.73 6.61 13.70
N SER A 135 14.86 6.00 14.02
CA SER A 135 15.52 6.27 15.28
C SER A 135 16.11 7.70 15.26
N ALA A 136 15.25 8.67 15.59
CA ALA A 136 15.64 10.04 15.84
C ALA A 136 16.68 10.05 16.98
N ASN A 137 17.89 10.50 16.69
CA ASN A 137 18.70 11.13 17.72
C ASN A 137 18.24 12.58 17.77
N ILE A 138 17.46 12.94 18.78
CA ILE A 138 17.34 14.32 19.19
C ILE A 138 17.83 14.40 20.64
N SER A 139 18.82 15.29 20.82
CA SER A 139 19.49 15.79 22.03
C SER A 139 20.39 14.85 22.84
N GLU A 140 21.70 15.13 22.73
CA GLU A 140 22.65 15.09 23.85
C GLU A 140 22.10 15.93 25.01
N THR A 141 22.06 15.37 26.23
CA THR A 141 22.40 16.05 27.50
C THR A 141 22.58 14.97 28.58
N SER A 142 23.85 14.66 28.87
CA SER A 142 24.45 14.19 30.13
C SER A 142 23.72 13.17 31.04
N SER A 143 24.27 11.95 31.17
CA SER A 143 25.02 11.50 32.38
C SER A 143 25.36 10.00 32.36
N ASN A 144 26.67 9.70 32.33
CA ASN A 144 27.45 8.55 32.85
C ASN A 144 26.88 7.13 33.02
N LYS A 145 27.61 6.17 32.38
CA LYS A 145 27.95 4.77 32.76
C LYS A 145 26.77 3.80 33.00
N THR A 146 26.65 2.58 32.46
CA THR A 146 27.56 1.60 31.83
C THR A 146 26.69 0.45 31.30
N SER A 147 26.73 0.15 30.00
CA SER A 147 26.70 -1.21 29.44
C SER A 147 26.66 -1.13 27.91
N SER A 148 27.61 -1.83 27.31
CA SER A 148 27.87 -1.99 25.90
C SER A 148 26.78 -2.83 25.23
N ALA A 149 25.98 -2.21 24.36
CA ALA A 149 25.43 -2.85 23.18
C ALA A 149 25.20 -1.73 22.17
N ASP A 150 26.03 -1.68 21.12
CA ASP A 150 25.84 -0.83 19.95
C ASP A 150 24.43 -1.06 19.42
N THR A 151 23.48 -0.21 19.80
CA THR A 151 22.14 -0.21 19.22
C THR A 151 22.30 0.42 17.85
N GLN A 152 22.75 -0.39 16.88
CA GLN A 152 22.74 -0.03 15.47
C GLN A 152 21.34 0.52 15.16
N LYS A 153 21.30 1.79 14.81
CA LYS A 153 20.08 2.51 14.46
C LYS A 153 19.57 1.97 13.14
N VAL A 154 18.76 0.92 13.22
CA VAL A 154 18.06 0.36 12.07
C VAL A 154 16.83 1.21 11.80
N ALA A 155 16.69 1.68 10.57
CA ALA A 155 15.45 2.25 10.09
C ALA A 155 14.68 1.20 9.29
N ILE A 156 13.38 1.11 9.56
CA ILE A 156 12.49 0.18 8.90
C ILE A 156 11.51 0.99 8.06
N ILE A 157 11.41 0.63 6.79
CA ILE A 157 10.41 1.15 5.86
C ILE A 157 9.52 0.01 5.38
N GLU A 158 8.36 0.35 4.84
CA GLU A 158 7.47 -0.60 4.18
C GLU A 158 7.61 -0.43 2.66
N LEU A 159 7.83 -1.55 1.96
CA LEU A 159 7.97 -1.60 0.52
C LEU A 159 6.84 -2.44 -0.08
N THR A 160 6.28 -2.01 -1.20
CA THR A 160 5.23 -2.73 -1.93
C THR A 160 5.60 -3.00 -3.38
N ASP A 161 5.23 -4.18 -3.90
CA ASP A 161 5.26 -4.51 -5.32
C ASP A 161 3.95 -4.14 -6.04
N GLY A 162 3.05 -3.45 -5.32
CA GLY A 162 1.72 -3.08 -5.76
C GLY A 162 0.65 -4.14 -5.48
N TRP A 163 1.00 -5.34 -5.02
CA TRP A 163 0.05 -6.38 -4.59
C TRP A 163 0.11 -6.60 -3.08
N TYR A 164 1.33 -6.76 -2.58
CA TYR A 164 1.61 -6.98 -1.16
C TYR A 164 2.67 -5.98 -0.69
N ALA A 165 2.88 -5.94 0.62
CA ALA A 165 3.93 -5.15 1.23
C ALA A 165 4.82 -6.02 2.12
N VAL A 166 6.08 -5.62 2.26
CA VAL A 166 7.07 -6.24 3.12
C VAL A 166 7.85 -5.14 3.85
N LYS A 167 8.17 -5.38 5.12
CA LYS A 167 9.06 -4.50 5.88
C LYS A 167 10.47 -4.65 5.33
N ALA A 168 11.21 -3.54 5.22
CA ALA A 168 12.58 -3.54 4.77
C ALA A 168 13.49 -2.80 5.76
N GLN A 169 14.59 -3.45 6.11
CA GLN A 169 15.66 -2.90 6.92
C GLN A 169 16.62 -2.13 6.02
N LEU A 170 16.81 -0.84 6.32
CA LEU A 170 17.76 -0.01 5.58
C LEU A 170 19.18 -0.14 6.12
N ASP A 171 20.14 -0.13 5.20
CA ASP A 171 21.56 0.03 5.52
C ASP A 171 21.91 1.50 5.88
N PRO A 172 23.09 1.78 6.43
CA PRO A 172 23.47 3.13 6.82
C PRO A 172 23.44 4.17 5.67
N PRO A 173 23.90 3.84 4.43
CA PRO A 173 23.76 4.73 3.28
C PRO A 173 22.30 5.07 2.93
N LEU A 174 21.41 4.08 2.84
CA LEU A 174 19.98 4.32 2.55
C LEU A 174 19.30 5.09 3.69
N LEU A 175 19.69 4.85 4.93
CA LEU A 175 19.25 5.65 6.07
C LEU A 175 19.66 7.12 5.94
N ALA A 176 20.88 7.41 5.46
CA ALA A 176 21.30 8.78 5.20
C ALA A 176 20.47 9.43 4.08
N VAL A 177 20.15 8.69 3.02
CA VAL A 177 19.28 9.15 1.92
C VAL A 177 17.86 9.46 2.43
N LEU A 178 17.32 8.60 3.31
CA LEU A 178 16.04 8.81 3.98
C LEU A 178 16.05 10.06 4.87
N LYS A 179 17.08 10.23 5.72
CA LYS A 179 17.23 11.40 6.60
C LYS A 179 17.38 12.71 5.82
N ASN A 180 18.02 12.66 4.66
CA ASN A 180 18.16 13.80 3.78
C ASN A 180 16.88 14.11 2.98
N GLY A 181 15.78 13.36 3.19
CA GLY A 181 14.50 13.56 2.50
C GLY A 181 14.53 13.18 1.02
N ARG A 182 15.56 12.47 0.57
CA ARG A 182 15.69 12.02 -0.83
C ARG A 182 14.94 10.73 -1.12
N LEU A 183 14.66 9.94 -0.08
CA LEU A 183 13.78 8.78 -0.13
C LEU A 183 12.45 9.13 0.56
N THR A 184 11.35 9.08 -0.17
CA THR A 184 10.01 9.44 0.33
C THR A 184 8.97 8.40 -0.07
N VAL A 185 7.86 8.36 0.68
CA VAL A 185 6.71 7.52 0.34
C VAL A 185 6.20 7.83 -1.08
N GLY A 186 5.84 6.79 -1.83
CA GLY A 186 5.40 6.85 -3.22
C GLY A 186 6.51 6.76 -4.26
N GLN A 187 7.79 6.84 -3.86
CA GLN A 187 8.91 6.65 -4.77
C GLN A 187 9.16 5.17 -5.07
N LYS A 188 9.55 4.89 -6.32
CA LYS A 188 9.98 3.57 -6.74
C LYS A 188 11.49 3.46 -6.63
N ILE A 189 11.96 2.37 -6.05
CA ILE A 189 13.36 2.01 -5.92
C ILE A 189 13.64 0.72 -6.67
N ILE A 190 14.85 0.63 -7.21
CA ILE A 190 15.37 -0.60 -7.80
C ILE A 190 16.38 -1.16 -6.81
N LEU A 191 16.17 -2.40 -6.41
CA LEU A 191 17.04 -3.13 -5.49
C LEU A 191 17.62 -4.35 -6.21
N HIS A 192 18.82 -4.72 -5.81
CA HIS A 192 19.53 -5.88 -6.32
C HIS A 192 20.28 -6.54 -5.17
N GLY A 193 20.28 -7.88 -5.12
CA GLY A 193 21.00 -8.61 -4.08
C GLY A 193 20.36 -8.46 -2.69
N ALA A 194 19.05 -8.24 -2.63
CA ALA A 194 18.34 -8.16 -1.36
C ALA A 194 18.24 -9.55 -0.70
N GLU A 195 18.20 -9.57 0.62
CA GLU A 195 18.11 -10.79 1.41
C GLU A 195 16.80 -10.81 2.21
N LEU A 196 16.15 -11.97 2.26
CA LEU A 196 14.98 -12.16 3.11
C LEU A 196 15.43 -12.65 4.50
N VAL A 197 15.43 -11.75 5.47
CA VAL A 197 15.85 -11.97 6.85
C VAL A 197 14.61 -12.23 7.73
N GLY A 198 14.76 -13.05 8.78
CA GLY A 198 13.68 -13.36 9.72
C GLY A 198 13.31 -14.84 9.71
N SER A 199 12.01 -15.14 9.74
CA SER A 199 11.52 -16.52 9.79
C SER A 199 11.98 -17.33 8.56
N PRO A 200 12.58 -18.53 8.72
CA PRO A 200 13.01 -19.36 7.60
C PRO A 200 11.83 -20.00 6.84
N ASP A 201 10.67 -20.10 7.48
CA ASP A 201 9.51 -20.80 6.93
C ASP A 201 8.83 -20.01 5.81
N ALA A 202 8.22 -20.75 4.87
CA ALA A 202 7.35 -20.15 3.86
C ALA A 202 6.06 -19.64 4.51
N CYS A 203 5.67 -18.41 4.16
CA CYS A 203 4.45 -17.81 4.66
C CYS A 203 3.73 -17.04 3.55
N THR A 204 2.41 -16.93 3.68
CA THR A 204 1.66 -16.02 2.82
C THR A 204 1.92 -14.58 3.25
N PRO A 205 1.95 -13.60 2.33
CA PRO A 205 2.24 -12.22 2.70
C PRO A 205 1.30 -11.58 3.73
N LEU A 206 0.07 -12.08 3.84
CA LEU A 206 -0.94 -11.57 4.79
C LEU A 206 -0.75 -12.13 6.20
N GLU A 207 -0.13 -13.30 6.32
CA GLU A 207 0.11 -14.00 7.60
C GLU A 207 1.58 -13.88 8.03
N ALA A 208 2.31 -12.96 7.42
CA ALA A 208 3.74 -12.82 7.61
C ALA A 208 4.09 -12.37 9.03
N PRO A 209 5.06 -13.01 9.69
CA PRO A 209 5.48 -12.61 11.02
C PRO A 209 6.18 -11.25 10.97
N GLU A 210 6.03 -10.45 12.03
CA GLU A 210 6.61 -9.10 12.09
C GLU A 210 8.15 -9.08 12.01
N SER A 211 8.79 -10.22 12.31
CA SER A 211 10.24 -10.41 12.24
C SER A 211 10.77 -10.60 10.82
N LEU A 212 9.90 -10.90 9.85
CA LEU A 212 10.30 -11.11 8.47
C LEU A 212 10.48 -9.78 7.75
N MET A 213 11.68 -9.56 7.22
CA MET A 213 12.10 -8.30 6.62
C MET A 213 12.99 -8.54 5.41
N LEU A 214 12.92 -7.63 4.45
CA LEU A 214 13.87 -7.52 3.35
C LEU A 214 15.07 -6.69 3.80
N LYS A 215 16.29 -7.07 3.45
CA LYS A 215 17.51 -6.33 3.75
C LYS A 215 18.30 -6.05 2.47
#